data_AF-A0A4Q4YGC0-F1
#
_entry.id   AF-A0A4Q4YGC0-F1
#
_cell.length_a   1.000
_cell.length_b   1.000
_cell.length_c   1.000
_cell.angle_alpha   90.00
_cell.angle_beta   90.00
_cell.angle_gamma   90.00
#
_symmetry.space_group_name_H-M   'P 1'
#
loop_
_entity.id
_entity.type
_entity.pdbx_description
1 polymer ?
#
loop_
_entity_poly.entity_id
_entity_poly.type
_entity_poly.pdbx_seq_one_letter_code
_entity_poly.pdbx_strand_id
1 'polypeptide(L)'
;MTTCKVCEDPLTLQVEDEETEQLQSVPDDLRLPCGCHFHWQCLLDRSTEVAISLKCPSCGTQLAANAAGPSVTNSFPHSSPNVSIPTTYTSEGGVDENLDILPTITEEAYLAANPEARLARAYHVMCAEGDVEGIIELLRDTEQGDGEEPTMAAPQLIRYQDPLADMKSGLHLAVERGQEEVVWLLLWMASTLPTHAFPEASVQAAQAVGIQRLDTSPSEDIRALKDGRGRSAEDVAAEMDGVWAALLQAGVLHPGA
;
A
#
# COMPACT_ATOMS: atom_id res chain seq x y z
N MET A 1 10.54 34.81 -3.90
CA MET A 1 10.77 33.36 -3.93
C MET A 1 9.69 32.73 -3.07
N THR A 2 8.99 31.72 -3.58
CA THR A 2 8.03 30.97 -2.77
C THR A 2 8.83 30.06 -1.83
N THR A 3 8.46 30.03 -0.55
CA THR A 3 9.10 29.20 0.48
C THR A 3 8.08 28.25 1.10
N CYS A 4 8.57 27.18 1.70
CA CYS A 4 7.73 26.24 2.43
C CYS A 4 7.02 26.93 3.60
N LYS A 5 5.72 26.67 3.76
CA LYS A 5 4.91 27.24 4.84
C LYS A 5 5.15 26.62 6.23
N VAL A 6 6.04 25.63 6.34
CA VAL A 6 6.37 24.95 7.60
C VAL A 6 7.79 25.29 8.06
N CYS A 7 8.81 25.08 7.22
CA CYS A 7 10.21 25.34 7.60
C CYS A 7 10.76 26.69 7.12
N GLU A 8 10.00 27.43 6.29
CA GLU A 8 10.40 28.72 5.70
C GLU A 8 11.58 28.68 4.72
N ASP A 9 12.11 27.49 4.42
CA ASP A 9 13.20 27.29 3.46
C ASP A 9 12.73 27.29 1.99
N PRO A 10 13.66 27.48 1.02
CA PRO A 10 13.37 27.28 -0.40
C PRO A 10 12.84 25.87 -0.69
N LEU A 11 11.87 25.77 -1.60
CA LEU A 11 11.19 24.53 -2.02
C LEU A 11 12.05 23.67 -2.94
N THR A 12 13.24 23.33 -2.46
CA THR A 12 14.23 22.52 -3.14
C THR A 12 14.90 21.57 -2.17
N LEU A 13 15.28 20.39 -2.63
CA LEU A 13 16.10 19.42 -1.90
C LEU A 13 17.51 19.38 -2.50
N GLN A 14 18.49 19.08 -1.65
CA GLN A 14 19.84 18.75 -2.11
C GLN A 14 19.92 17.24 -2.26
N VAL A 15 20.17 16.77 -3.48
CA VAL A 15 20.39 15.36 -3.78
C VAL A 15 21.78 15.19 -4.36
N GLU A 16 22.42 14.08 -4.06
CA GLU A 16 23.73 13.74 -4.62
C GLU A 16 23.52 13.15 -6.01
N ASP A 17 24.22 13.70 -7.00
CA ASP A 17 24.23 13.19 -8.36
C ASP A 17 25.05 11.88 -8.40
N GLU A 18 24.40 10.79 -8.81
CA GLU A 18 24.99 9.44 -8.79
C GLU A 18 26.23 9.31 -9.71
N GLU A 19 26.35 10.15 -10.74
CA GLU A 19 27.47 10.08 -11.69
C GLU A 19 28.66 10.94 -11.24
N THR A 20 28.40 12.04 -10.55
CA THR A 20 29.41 13.08 -10.26
C THR A 20 29.71 13.27 -8.78
N GLU A 21 28.95 12.64 -7.89
CA GLU A 21 29.02 12.82 -6.42
C GLU A 21 28.85 14.32 -6.01
N GLN A 22 28.20 15.12 -6.85
CA GLN A 22 27.95 16.54 -6.58
C GLN A 22 26.55 16.75 -6.06
N LEU A 23 26.40 17.67 -5.11
CA LEU A 23 25.07 18.09 -4.64
C LEU A 23 24.40 18.94 -5.71
N GLN A 24 23.26 18.45 -6.20
CA GLN A 24 22.38 19.18 -7.09
C GLN A 24 21.09 19.58 -6.35
N SER A 25 20.58 20.75 -6.71
CA SER A 25 19.37 21.32 -6.13
C SER A 25 18.19 20.97 -7.01
N VAL A 26 17.34 20.05 -6.55
CA VAL A 26 16.12 19.62 -7.25
C VAL A 26 14.88 20.25 -6.62
N PRO A 27 13.80 20.51 -7.37
CA PRO A 27 12.58 21.06 -6.80
C PRO A 27 11.88 20.05 -5.86
N ASP A 28 11.26 20.56 -4.81
CA ASP A 28 10.34 19.84 -3.93
C ASP A 28 9.22 20.81 -3.53
N ASP A 29 8.33 21.06 -4.49
CA ASP A 29 7.26 22.03 -4.35
C ASP A 29 5.89 21.36 -4.49
N LEU A 30 5.24 21.14 -3.36
CA LEU A 30 3.85 20.70 -3.29
C LEU A 30 2.93 21.90 -3.05
N ARG A 31 2.17 22.26 -4.09
CA ARG A 31 1.20 23.36 -4.07
C ARG A 31 -0.22 22.82 -3.85
N LEU A 32 -0.82 23.23 -2.73
CA LEU A 32 -2.22 22.97 -2.40
C LEU A 32 -3.20 23.86 -3.21
N PRO A 33 -4.50 23.50 -3.35
CA PRO A 33 -5.51 24.30 -4.03
C PRO A 33 -5.63 25.76 -3.55
N CYS A 34 -5.34 26.00 -2.27
CA CYS A 34 -5.37 27.34 -1.69
C CYS A 34 -4.14 28.21 -2.07
N GLY A 35 -3.18 27.65 -2.83
CA GLY A 35 -1.95 28.32 -3.25
C GLY A 35 -0.85 28.34 -2.18
N CYS A 36 -1.02 27.64 -1.06
CA CYS A 36 0.09 27.41 -0.12
C CYS A 36 1.03 26.32 -0.65
N HIS A 37 2.32 26.50 -0.39
CA HIS A 37 3.40 25.64 -0.86
C HIS A 37 4.14 25.00 0.31
N PHE A 38 4.51 23.74 0.15
CA PHE A 38 5.16 22.92 1.17
C PHE A 38 6.21 22.04 0.51
N HIS A 39 7.28 21.70 1.22
CA HIS A 39 8.04 20.49 0.92
C HIS A 39 7.11 19.29 1.12
N TRP A 40 7.32 18.22 0.35
CA TRP A 40 6.52 17.00 0.45
C TRP A 40 6.45 16.49 1.89
N GLN A 41 7.62 16.26 2.50
CA GLN A 41 7.72 15.75 3.86
C GLN A 41 7.12 16.71 4.90
N CYS A 42 7.30 18.03 4.72
CA CYS A 42 6.75 19.02 5.65
C CYS A 42 5.22 18.98 5.73
N LEU A 43 4.53 18.68 4.62
CA LEU A 43 3.09 18.48 4.64
C LEU A 43 2.72 17.13 5.28
N LEU A 44 3.45 16.06 4.96
CA LEU A 44 3.20 14.72 5.52
C LEU A 44 3.41 14.65 7.03
N ASP A 45 4.36 15.42 7.58
CA ASP A 45 4.53 15.59 9.04
C ASP A 45 3.30 16.23 9.72
N ARG A 46 2.40 16.84 8.93
CA ARG A 46 1.10 17.41 9.36
C ARG A 46 -0.08 16.55 8.94
N SER A 47 0.16 15.34 8.44
CA SER A 47 -0.87 14.42 7.92
C SER A 47 -2.05 14.23 8.88
N THR A 48 -1.81 13.99 10.17
CA THR A 48 -2.86 13.83 11.18
C THR A 48 -3.80 15.04 11.26
N GLU A 49 -3.26 16.27 11.24
CA GLU A 49 -4.06 17.49 11.28
C GLU A 49 -4.88 17.66 10.00
N VAL A 50 -4.26 17.39 8.85
CA VAL A 50 -4.90 17.56 7.53
C VAL A 50 -5.95 16.49 7.28
N ALA A 51 -5.70 15.23 7.66
CA ALA A 51 -6.64 14.12 7.51
C ALA A 51 -7.93 14.37 8.31
N ILE A 52 -7.81 14.91 9.54
CA ILE A 52 -8.98 15.16 10.40
C ILE A 52 -9.76 16.40 9.92
N SER A 53 -9.06 17.48 9.58
CA SER A 53 -9.70 18.77 9.31
C SER A 53 -10.07 18.99 7.84
N LEU A 54 -9.40 18.29 6.92
CA LEU A 54 -9.40 18.55 5.48
C LEU A 54 -9.09 20.03 5.15
N LYS A 55 -8.26 20.67 5.97
CA LYS A 55 -7.86 22.08 5.84
C LYS A 55 -6.35 22.21 5.68
N CYS A 56 -5.95 23.31 5.04
CA CYS A 56 -4.55 23.70 4.94
C CYS A 56 -4.00 24.02 6.35
N PRO A 57 -2.89 23.41 6.78
CA PRO A 57 -2.32 23.65 8.11
C PRO A 57 -1.70 25.05 8.22
N SER A 58 -1.45 25.74 7.10
CA SER A 58 -0.90 27.10 7.09
C SER A 58 -1.99 28.18 7.15
N CYS A 59 -3.04 28.07 6.33
CA CYS A 59 -4.03 29.14 6.15
C CYS A 59 -5.47 28.77 6.56
N GLY A 60 -5.71 27.52 6.97
CA GLY A 60 -7.02 27.03 7.41
C GLY A 60 -8.07 26.88 6.31
N THR A 61 -7.72 27.11 5.04
CA THR A 61 -8.64 26.96 3.90
C THR A 61 -9.00 25.50 3.70
N GLN A 62 -10.28 25.21 3.43
CA GLN A 62 -10.75 23.86 3.09
C GLN A 62 -10.08 23.38 1.79
N LEU A 63 -9.50 22.18 1.82
CA LEU A 63 -8.73 21.60 0.72
C LEU A 63 -9.53 20.65 -0.17
N ALA A 64 -10.47 19.91 0.44
CA ALA A 64 -11.20 18.88 -0.27
C ALA A 64 -12.18 19.45 -1.31
N ALA A 65 -12.19 18.86 -2.51
CA ALA A 65 -13.28 19.06 -3.47
C ALA A 65 -14.50 18.19 -3.05
N ASN A 66 -15.71 18.76 -3.07
CA ASN A 66 -17.02 18.23 -2.59
C ASN A 66 -17.36 16.76 -3.01
N ALA A 67 -18.30 16.00 -2.39
CA ALA A 67 -19.66 16.38 -1.96
C ALA A 67 -20.38 15.50 -0.88
N ALA A 68 -19.77 15.23 0.27
CA ALA A 68 -20.53 14.91 1.48
C ALA A 68 -20.09 15.86 2.60
N GLY A 69 -21.05 16.46 3.30
CA GLY A 69 -20.75 17.29 4.46
C GLY A 69 -19.94 16.52 5.51
N PRO A 70 -19.28 17.22 6.45
CA PRO A 70 -18.41 16.57 7.43
C PRO A 70 -19.22 15.56 8.25
N SER A 71 -19.02 14.27 7.98
CA SER A 71 -19.58 13.21 8.81
C SER A 71 -18.63 13.00 9.98
N VAL A 72 -18.99 13.57 11.12
CA VAL A 72 -18.17 13.70 12.34
C VAL A 72 -18.03 12.36 13.11
N THR A 73 -18.24 11.21 12.48
CA THR A 73 -18.37 9.92 13.18
C THR A 73 -17.29 8.89 12.87
N ASN A 74 -16.40 9.12 11.91
CA ASN A 74 -15.28 8.20 11.67
C ASN A 74 -13.96 8.85 12.10
N SER A 75 -13.31 8.23 13.09
CA SER A 75 -12.04 8.68 13.67
C SER A 75 -10.89 8.70 12.65
N PHE A 76 -11.08 8.08 11.48
CA PHE A 76 -10.19 8.14 10.33
C PHE A 76 -11.03 8.32 9.08
N PRO A 77 -10.71 9.27 8.19
CA PRO A 77 -11.35 9.31 6.89
C PRO A 77 -10.95 8.03 6.15
N HIS A 78 -11.86 7.07 6.01
CA HIS A 78 -11.77 6.22 4.83
C HIS A 78 -11.81 7.19 3.64
N SER A 79 -10.84 7.07 2.72
CA SER A 79 -10.83 7.78 1.44
C SER A 79 -12.12 7.39 0.70
N SER A 80 -13.19 8.10 1.05
CA SER A 80 -14.47 7.92 0.40
C SER A 80 -14.20 8.30 -1.06
N PRO A 81 -14.62 7.49 -2.04
CA PRO A 81 -14.20 7.64 -3.44
C PRO A 81 -14.58 9.00 -4.07
N ASN A 82 -15.31 9.84 -3.34
CA ASN A 82 -15.79 11.15 -3.76
C ASN A 82 -15.10 12.33 -3.05
N VAL A 83 -14.02 12.10 -2.29
CA VAL A 83 -13.25 13.18 -1.64
C VAL A 83 -11.81 13.08 -2.12
N SER A 84 -11.29 14.20 -2.63
CA SER A 84 -9.90 14.33 -3.07
C SER A 84 -9.34 15.69 -2.67
N ILE A 85 -8.01 15.76 -2.52
CA ILE A 85 -7.25 16.99 -2.37
C ILE A 85 -6.32 17.09 -3.59
N PRO A 86 -6.75 17.73 -4.68
CA PRO A 86 -5.93 17.86 -5.87
C PRO A 86 -4.78 18.84 -5.62
N THR A 87 -3.56 18.46 -5.95
CA THR A 87 -2.35 19.26 -5.75
C THR A 87 -1.55 19.36 -7.04
N THR A 88 -0.65 20.33 -7.09
CA THR A 88 0.41 20.35 -8.10
C THR A 88 1.73 20.03 -7.39
N TYR A 89 2.39 18.93 -7.76
CA TYR A 89 3.70 18.58 -7.23
C TYR A 89 4.77 18.76 -8.30
N THR A 90 5.84 19.50 -7.97
CA THR A 90 7.01 19.65 -8.83
C THR A 90 8.21 19.00 -8.16
N SER A 91 8.76 17.97 -8.81
CA SER A 91 9.93 17.21 -8.37
C SER A 91 10.97 17.13 -9.48
N GLU A 92 12.08 16.44 -9.22
CA GLU A 92 13.10 16.12 -10.24
C GLU A 92 12.49 15.44 -11.48
N GLY A 93 11.48 14.58 -11.28
CA GLY A 93 10.81 13.85 -12.35
C GLY A 93 9.83 14.68 -13.20
N GLY A 94 9.61 15.96 -12.85
CA GLY A 94 8.72 16.87 -13.57
C GLY A 94 7.56 17.39 -12.70
N VAL A 95 6.46 17.73 -13.36
CA VAL A 95 5.28 18.31 -12.70
C VAL A 95 4.09 17.34 -12.82
N ASP A 96 3.50 17.00 -11.69
CA ASP A 96 2.18 16.36 -11.61
C ASP A 96 1.14 17.43 -11.28
N GLU A 97 0.30 17.81 -12.24
CA GLU A 97 -0.63 18.94 -12.12
C GLU A 97 -1.91 18.62 -11.35
N ASN A 98 -2.23 17.34 -11.09
CA ASN A 98 -3.49 16.93 -10.45
C ASN A 98 -3.31 15.76 -9.47
N LEU A 99 -2.18 15.69 -8.79
CA LEU A 99 -1.91 14.68 -7.79
C LEU A 99 -2.94 14.77 -6.64
N ASP A 100 -3.74 13.74 -6.43
CA ASP A 100 -4.57 13.64 -5.23
C ASP A 100 -3.69 13.20 -4.04
N ILE A 101 -3.41 14.14 -3.15
CA ILE A 101 -2.53 13.89 -1.99
C ILE A 101 -3.29 13.25 -0.81
N LEU A 102 -4.63 13.22 -0.86
CA LEU A 102 -5.43 12.77 0.28
C LEU A 102 -5.17 11.29 0.66
N PRO A 103 -5.02 10.34 -0.29
CA PRO A 103 -4.67 8.96 0.06
C PRO A 103 -3.35 8.89 0.85
N THR A 104 -2.30 9.58 0.40
CA THR A 104 -1.00 9.62 1.08
C THR A 104 -1.11 10.25 2.48
N ILE A 105 -1.82 11.37 2.61
CA ILE A 105 -2.06 12.02 3.91
C ILE A 105 -2.83 11.09 4.86
N THR A 106 -3.82 10.36 4.34
CA THR A 106 -4.63 9.45 5.14
C THR A 106 -3.79 8.27 5.63
N GLU A 107 -2.94 7.72 4.76
CA GLU A 107 -2.01 6.65 5.10
C GLU A 107 -1.01 7.08 6.16
N GLU A 108 -0.33 8.21 5.98
CA GLU A 108 0.63 8.73 6.96
C GLU A 108 -0.02 8.99 8.32
N ALA A 109 -1.21 9.59 8.34
CA ALA A 109 -1.97 9.81 9.57
C ALA A 109 -2.34 8.48 10.27
N TYR A 110 -2.69 7.46 9.49
CA TYR A 110 -3.01 6.13 10.01
C TYR A 110 -1.77 5.43 10.57
N LEU A 111 -0.65 5.46 9.86
CA LEU A 111 0.61 4.83 10.28
C LEU A 111 1.25 5.55 11.48
N ALA A 112 1.04 6.86 11.61
CA ALA A 112 1.40 7.60 12.82
C ALA A 112 0.64 7.11 14.05
N ALA A 113 -0.63 6.72 13.87
CA ALA A 113 -1.48 6.20 14.95
C ALA A 113 -1.34 4.68 15.17
N ASN A 114 -0.91 3.92 14.15
CA ASN A 114 -0.75 2.46 14.18
C ASN A 114 0.65 2.07 13.62
N PRO A 115 1.74 2.35 14.35
CA PRO A 115 3.11 2.05 13.91
C PRO A 115 3.32 0.61 13.41
N GLU A 116 2.68 -0.36 14.06
CA GLU A 116 2.74 -1.78 13.73
C GLU A 116 2.17 -2.12 12.34
N ALA A 117 1.34 -1.24 11.77
CA ALA A 117 0.78 -1.43 10.44
C ALA A 117 1.76 -1.05 9.31
N ARG A 118 2.87 -0.36 9.60
CA ARG A 118 3.86 0.04 8.58
C ARG A 118 4.40 -1.15 7.81
N LEU A 119 4.77 -2.20 8.54
CA LEU A 119 5.27 -3.44 7.97
C LEU A 119 4.24 -4.10 7.05
N ALA A 120 2.98 -4.13 7.48
CA ALA A 120 1.89 -4.70 6.71
C ALA A 120 1.54 -3.89 5.45
N ARG A 121 1.68 -2.57 5.52
CA ARG A 121 1.54 -1.67 4.36
C ARG A 121 2.66 -1.87 3.35
N ALA A 122 3.91 -1.95 3.79
CA ALA A 122 5.04 -2.27 2.91
C ALA A 122 4.83 -3.62 2.21
N TYR A 123 4.44 -4.66 2.96
CA TYR A 123 4.09 -5.97 2.42
C TYR A 123 2.99 -5.90 1.34
N HIS A 124 1.94 -5.10 1.55
CA HIS A 124 0.85 -4.93 0.57
C HIS A 124 1.30 -4.19 -0.69
N VAL A 125 2.19 -3.19 -0.57
CA VAL A 125 2.80 -2.51 -1.72
C VAL A 125 3.58 -3.51 -2.56
N MET A 126 4.46 -4.30 -1.93
CA MET A 126 5.22 -5.35 -2.64
C MET A 126 4.29 -6.36 -3.34
N CYS A 127 3.19 -6.76 -2.69
CA CYS A 127 2.19 -7.64 -3.31
C CYS A 127 1.52 -7.02 -4.53
N ALA A 128 1.24 -5.71 -4.50
CA ALA A 128 0.61 -4.98 -5.60
C ALA A 128 1.58 -4.74 -6.78
N GLU A 129 2.85 -4.50 -6.48
CA GLU A 129 3.89 -4.21 -7.47
C GLU A 129 4.50 -5.47 -8.10
N GLY A 130 4.33 -6.63 -7.46
CA GLY A 130 4.90 -7.88 -7.95
C GLY A 130 6.31 -8.16 -7.41
N ASP A 131 6.72 -7.49 -6.33
CA ASP A 131 8.05 -7.62 -5.74
C ASP A 131 8.14 -8.90 -4.88
N VAL A 132 8.35 -10.02 -5.56
CA VAL A 132 8.49 -11.35 -4.95
C VAL A 132 9.70 -11.40 -4.02
N GLU A 133 10.83 -10.81 -4.41
CA GLU A 133 12.08 -10.83 -3.62
C GLU A 133 11.90 -10.03 -2.32
N GLY A 134 11.36 -8.81 -2.41
CA GLY A 134 11.06 -7.98 -1.26
C GLY A 134 10.08 -8.65 -0.28
N ILE A 135 9.04 -9.35 -0.77
CA ILE A 135 8.14 -10.13 0.10
C ILE A 135 8.91 -11.19 0.89
N ILE A 136 9.82 -11.91 0.23
CA ILE A 136 10.58 -13.00 0.84
C ILE A 136 11.53 -12.46 1.90
N GLU A 137 12.27 -11.40 1.59
CA GLU A 137 13.19 -10.74 2.52
C GLU A 137 12.43 -10.22 3.74
N LEU A 138 11.33 -9.51 3.51
CA LEU A 138 10.48 -8.98 4.58
C LEU A 138 10.00 -10.09 5.52
N LEU A 139 9.51 -11.20 4.98
CA LEU A 139 9.01 -12.31 5.80
C LEU A 139 10.14 -13.00 6.60
N ARG A 140 11.33 -13.17 6.01
CA ARG A 140 12.48 -13.73 6.73
C ARG A 140 12.92 -12.85 7.89
N ASP A 141 12.94 -11.54 7.69
CA ASP A 141 13.32 -10.58 8.74
C ASP A 141 12.33 -10.63 9.92
N THR A 142 11.04 -10.83 9.65
CA THR A 142 10.03 -11.02 10.72
C THR A 142 10.22 -12.30 11.53
N GLU A 143 10.76 -13.36 10.93
CA GLU A 143 11.01 -14.63 11.62
C GLU A 143 12.32 -14.61 12.44
N GLN A 144 13.30 -13.80 12.02
CA GLN A 144 14.61 -13.72 12.67
C GLN A 144 14.63 -12.81 13.90
N GLY A 145 13.64 -11.93 14.08
CA GLY A 145 13.39 -11.24 15.35
C GLY A 145 14.48 -10.27 15.81
N ASP A 146 15.35 -9.81 14.91
CA ASP A 146 16.50 -8.95 15.22
C ASP A 146 16.15 -7.44 15.26
N GLY A 147 14.86 -7.07 15.16
CA GLY A 147 14.38 -5.68 15.18
C GLY A 147 13.81 -5.23 16.53
N GLU A 148 14.07 -3.97 16.91
CA GLU A 148 13.52 -3.31 18.12
C GLU A 148 12.04 -2.88 17.99
N GLU A 149 11.45 -2.96 16.80
CA GLU A 149 10.05 -2.57 16.56
C GLU A 149 9.06 -3.74 16.72
N PRO A 150 7.82 -3.50 17.20
CA PRO A 150 6.81 -4.54 17.34
C PRO A 150 6.46 -5.14 15.98
N THR A 151 6.98 -6.34 15.71
CA THR A 151 6.79 -7.03 14.43
C THR A 151 5.56 -7.92 14.46
N MET A 152 4.74 -7.81 13.42
CA MET A 152 3.68 -8.78 13.13
C MET A 152 4.34 -10.10 12.71
N ALA A 153 3.91 -11.22 13.29
CA ALA A 153 4.46 -12.52 12.91
C ALA A 153 4.11 -12.82 11.44
N ALA A 154 5.00 -13.51 10.70
CA ALA A 154 4.81 -13.83 9.28
C ALA A 154 3.41 -14.40 8.94
N PRO A 155 2.82 -15.35 9.70
CA PRO A 155 1.47 -15.85 9.43
C PRO A 155 0.35 -14.80 9.55
N GLN A 156 0.54 -13.81 10.43
CA GLN A 156 -0.38 -12.69 10.60
C GLN A 156 -0.19 -11.66 9.47
N LEU A 157 1.06 -11.40 9.09
CA LEU A 157 1.41 -10.47 8.01
C LEU A 157 0.84 -10.92 6.65
N ILE A 158 1.03 -12.20 6.31
CA ILE A 158 0.53 -12.77 5.05
C ILE A 158 -1.00 -12.69 4.94
N ARG A 159 -1.70 -12.78 6.08
CA ARG A 159 -3.17 -12.73 6.15
C ARG A 159 -3.71 -11.36 6.50
N TYR A 160 -2.85 -10.35 6.62
CA TYR A 160 -3.25 -9.01 7.00
C TYR A 160 -4.25 -8.45 5.99
N GLN A 161 -5.34 -7.88 6.51
CA GLN A 161 -6.36 -7.18 5.75
C GLN A 161 -6.28 -5.70 6.08
N ASP A 162 -6.05 -4.89 5.07
CA ASP A 162 -5.72 -3.48 5.26
C ASP A 162 -6.99 -2.60 5.32
N PRO A 163 -7.26 -1.92 6.44
CA PRO A 163 -8.40 -1.01 6.56
C PRO A 163 -8.36 0.17 5.59
N LEU A 164 -7.18 0.58 5.11
CA LEU A 164 -7.03 1.65 4.13
C LEU A 164 -7.33 1.18 2.71
N ALA A 165 -7.18 -0.12 2.44
CA ALA A 165 -7.44 -0.74 1.14
C ALA A 165 -8.76 -1.53 1.13
N ASP A 166 -9.80 -1.06 1.82
CA ASP A 166 -11.12 -1.73 1.87
C ASP A 166 -11.01 -3.19 2.34
N MET A 167 -10.22 -3.44 3.40
CA MET A 167 -9.94 -4.77 3.96
C MET A 167 -9.38 -5.79 2.96
N LYS A 168 -8.81 -5.36 1.83
CA LYS A 168 -8.10 -6.24 0.90
C LYS A 168 -6.91 -6.88 1.61
N SER A 169 -6.63 -8.13 1.27
CA SER A 169 -5.37 -8.80 1.62
C SER A 169 -4.36 -8.70 0.48
N GLY A 170 -3.11 -9.10 0.72
CA GLY A 170 -2.09 -9.18 -0.33
C GLY A 170 -2.54 -9.98 -1.55
N LEU A 171 -3.33 -11.06 -1.35
CA LEU A 171 -3.87 -11.86 -2.44
C LEU A 171 -4.89 -11.09 -3.31
N HIS A 172 -5.74 -10.26 -2.69
CA HIS A 172 -6.67 -9.41 -3.44
C HIS A 172 -5.92 -8.39 -4.29
N LEU A 173 -4.88 -7.76 -3.73
CA LEU A 173 -4.06 -6.77 -4.41
C LEU A 173 -3.27 -7.39 -5.57
N ALA A 174 -2.64 -8.54 -5.36
CA ALA A 174 -1.92 -9.26 -6.40
C ALA A 174 -2.83 -9.66 -7.56
N VAL A 175 -4.04 -10.17 -7.25
CA VAL A 175 -5.05 -10.46 -8.27
C VAL A 175 -5.43 -9.20 -9.04
N GLU A 176 -5.86 -8.14 -8.34
CA GLU A 176 -6.31 -6.88 -8.94
C GLU A 176 -5.24 -6.23 -9.84
N ARG A 177 -3.96 -6.42 -9.51
CA ARG A 177 -2.83 -5.87 -10.26
C ARG A 177 -2.24 -6.81 -11.32
N GLY A 178 -2.77 -8.03 -11.48
CA GLY A 178 -2.27 -8.97 -12.49
C GLY A 178 -0.96 -9.66 -12.12
N GLN A 179 -0.60 -9.70 -10.83
CA GLN A 179 0.70 -10.20 -10.35
C GLN A 179 0.66 -11.71 -10.12
N GLU A 180 0.75 -12.50 -11.19
CA GLU A 180 0.59 -13.96 -11.13
C GLU A 180 1.64 -14.66 -10.23
N GLU A 181 2.89 -14.24 -10.28
CA GLU A 181 3.95 -14.82 -9.45
C GLU A 181 3.68 -14.63 -7.95
N VAL A 182 3.23 -13.44 -7.56
CA VAL A 182 2.81 -13.15 -6.19
C VAL A 182 1.58 -13.99 -5.82
N VAL A 183 0.59 -14.13 -6.70
CA VAL A 183 -0.57 -15.00 -6.43
C VAL A 183 -0.12 -16.42 -6.10
N TRP A 184 0.76 -17.02 -6.91
CA TRP A 184 1.28 -18.37 -6.65
C TRP A 184 2.11 -18.45 -5.36
N LEU A 185 2.94 -17.44 -5.07
CA LEU A 185 3.69 -17.36 -3.82
C LEU A 185 2.77 -17.35 -2.60
N LEU A 186 1.75 -16.48 -2.60
CA LEU A 186 0.82 -16.35 -1.48
C LEU A 186 -0.02 -17.60 -1.27
N LEU A 187 -0.47 -18.24 -2.35
CA LEU A 187 -1.15 -19.53 -2.29
C LEU A 187 -0.24 -20.63 -1.75
N TRP A 188 1.04 -20.66 -2.15
CA TRP A 188 2.01 -21.63 -1.65
C TRP A 188 2.16 -21.51 -0.13
N MET A 189 2.32 -20.29 0.35
CA MET A 189 2.57 -20.01 1.77
C MET A 189 1.34 -20.24 2.65
N ALA A 190 0.16 -19.77 2.25
CA ALA A 190 -0.97 -19.61 3.18
C ALA A 190 -2.31 -20.16 2.68
N SER A 191 -2.31 -21.07 1.70
CA SER A 191 -3.52 -21.79 1.28
C SER A 191 -3.47 -23.28 1.65
N THR A 192 -4.65 -23.88 1.73
CA THR A 192 -4.83 -25.34 1.87
C THR A 192 -4.71 -26.10 0.53
N LEU A 193 -4.38 -25.41 -0.57
CA LEU A 193 -4.29 -26.01 -1.90
C LEU A 193 -3.23 -27.14 -1.91
N PRO A 194 -3.52 -28.32 -2.49
CA PRO A 194 -2.56 -29.41 -2.49
C PRO A 194 -1.38 -29.11 -3.41
N THR A 195 -0.17 -29.57 -3.03
CA THR A 195 1.08 -29.30 -3.76
C THR A 195 1.04 -29.64 -5.26
N HIS A 196 0.25 -30.64 -5.67
CA HIS A 196 0.15 -31.06 -7.08
C HIS A 196 -0.65 -30.09 -7.96
N ALA A 197 -1.38 -29.14 -7.37
CA ALA A 197 -2.11 -28.11 -8.10
C ALA A 197 -1.23 -26.91 -8.47
N PHE A 198 -0.01 -26.82 -7.92
CA PHE A 198 0.94 -25.74 -8.22
C PHE A 198 1.74 -26.05 -9.49
N PRO A 199 2.07 -25.04 -10.31
CA PRO A 199 3.03 -25.19 -11.38
C PRO A 199 4.38 -25.67 -10.82
N GLU A 200 5.02 -26.63 -11.50
CA GLU A 200 6.29 -27.20 -11.05
C GLU A 200 7.38 -26.13 -10.87
N ALA A 201 7.42 -25.14 -11.77
CA ALA A 201 8.34 -24.02 -11.70
C ALA A 201 8.15 -23.19 -10.41
N SER A 202 6.91 -22.94 -9.98
CA SER A 202 6.61 -22.20 -8.75
C SER A 202 7.05 -22.97 -7.50
N VAL A 203 6.87 -24.30 -7.49
CA VAL A 203 7.32 -25.15 -6.39
C VAL A 203 8.84 -25.17 -6.30
N GLN A 204 9.53 -25.33 -7.43
CA GLN A 204 11.00 -25.33 -7.48
C GLN A 204 11.58 -23.98 -7.06
N ALA A 205 10.98 -22.87 -7.52
CA ALA A 205 11.37 -21.53 -7.13
C ALA A 205 11.25 -21.35 -5.61
N ALA A 206 10.07 -21.65 -5.03
CA ALA A 206 9.84 -21.53 -3.58
C ALA A 206 10.82 -22.38 -2.76
N GLN A 207 11.15 -23.59 -3.22
CA GLN A 207 12.15 -24.45 -2.55
C GLN A 207 13.57 -23.89 -2.64
N ALA A 208 13.97 -23.32 -3.79
CA ALA A 208 15.31 -22.77 -3.99
C ALA A 208 15.59 -21.59 -3.04
N VAL A 209 14.55 -20.81 -2.73
CA VAL A 209 14.63 -19.69 -1.78
C VAL A 209 14.15 -20.08 -0.37
N GLY A 210 13.92 -21.36 -0.10
CA GLY A 210 13.61 -21.85 1.25
C GLY A 210 12.28 -21.37 1.85
N ILE A 211 11.32 -20.93 1.02
CA ILE A 211 10.00 -20.53 1.48
C ILE A 211 9.21 -21.77 1.91
N GLN A 212 8.85 -21.81 3.18
CA GLN A 212 8.05 -22.89 3.74
C GLN A 212 6.56 -22.62 3.58
N ARG A 213 5.78 -23.69 3.43
CA ARG A 213 4.32 -23.62 3.52
C ARG A 213 3.93 -23.53 4.99
N LEU A 214 3.04 -22.60 5.33
CA LEU A 214 2.46 -22.53 6.67
C LEU A 214 1.54 -23.74 6.87
N ASP A 215 1.54 -24.31 8.07
CA ASP A 215 0.51 -25.26 8.48
C ASP A 215 -0.82 -24.51 8.60
N THR A 216 -1.60 -24.57 7.52
CA THR A 216 -2.78 -23.73 7.33
C THR A 216 -4.02 -24.59 7.54
N SER A 217 -4.83 -24.24 8.54
CA SER A 217 -6.17 -24.82 8.68
C SER A 217 -7.13 -24.24 7.61
N PRO A 218 -8.23 -24.92 7.28
CA PRO A 218 -9.23 -24.37 6.35
C PRO A 218 -9.78 -22.99 6.76
N SER A 219 -9.85 -22.70 8.07
CA SER A 219 -10.25 -21.39 8.60
C SER A 219 -9.22 -20.30 8.42
N GLU A 220 -7.97 -20.65 8.15
CA GLU A 220 -6.84 -19.73 7.95
C GLU A 220 -6.41 -19.66 6.49
N ASP A 221 -7.17 -20.28 5.58
CA ASP A 221 -6.86 -20.26 4.16
C ASP A 221 -6.98 -18.82 3.61
N ILE A 222 -5.89 -18.30 3.04
CA ILE A 222 -5.84 -16.95 2.48
C ILE A 222 -6.90 -16.73 1.39
N ARG A 223 -7.33 -17.78 0.69
CA ARG A 223 -8.39 -17.73 -0.33
C ARG A 223 -9.76 -17.39 0.27
N ALA A 224 -9.98 -17.76 1.53
CA ALA A 224 -11.25 -17.55 2.24
C ALA A 224 -11.41 -16.11 2.76
N LEU A 225 -10.35 -15.30 2.76
CA LEU A 225 -10.42 -13.89 3.16
C LEU A 225 -11.35 -13.10 2.24
N LYS A 226 -12.12 -12.19 2.83
CA LYS A 226 -13.07 -11.33 2.13
C LYS A 226 -12.71 -9.86 2.32
N ASP A 227 -12.67 -9.10 1.23
CA ASP A 227 -12.53 -7.64 1.27
C ASP A 227 -13.75 -6.98 1.97
N GLY A 228 -13.72 -5.67 2.13
CA GLY A 228 -14.75 -4.87 2.80
C GLY A 228 -16.10 -4.89 2.09
N ARG A 229 -16.14 -5.39 0.84
CA ARG A 229 -17.37 -5.62 0.05
C ARG A 229 -17.84 -7.07 0.13
N GLY A 230 -17.16 -7.92 0.89
CA GLY A 230 -17.49 -9.33 1.02
C GLY A 230 -17.00 -10.21 -0.14
N ARG A 231 -16.09 -9.71 -0.98
CA ARG A 231 -15.54 -10.43 -2.14
C ARG A 231 -14.25 -11.15 -1.77
N SER A 232 -14.03 -12.38 -2.26
CA SER A 232 -12.73 -13.05 -2.18
C SER A 232 -11.85 -12.68 -3.35
N ALA A 233 -10.59 -13.10 -3.31
CA ALA A 233 -9.68 -12.99 -4.46
C ALA A 233 -10.23 -13.69 -5.72
N GLU A 234 -10.98 -14.78 -5.58
CA GLU A 234 -11.71 -15.42 -6.69
C GLU A 234 -12.75 -14.48 -7.30
N ASP A 235 -13.56 -13.83 -6.46
CA ASP A 235 -14.59 -12.88 -6.91
C ASP A 235 -13.94 -11.69 -7.66
N VAL A 236 -12.82 -11.17 -7.14
CA VAL A 236 -12.04 -10.10 -7.81
C VAL A 236 -11.48 -10.59 -9.14
N ALA A 237 -10.90 -11.79 -9.19
CA ALA A 237 -10.33 -12.38 -10.40
C ALA A 237 -11.38 -12.56 -11.51
N ALA A 238 -12.62 -12.93 -11.14
CA ALA A 238 -13.72 -13.10 -12.08
C ALA A 238 -14.16 -11.80 -12.76
N GLU A 239 -13.90 -10.65 -12.14
CA GLU A 239 -14.20 -9.32 -12.71
C GLU A 239 -13.12 -8.83 -13.69
N MET A 240 -11.97 -9.50 -13.80
CA MET A 240 -10.81 -9.04 -14.56
C MET A 240 -10.69 -9.71 -15.94
N ASP A 241 -11.35 -9.15 -16.96
CA ASP A 241 -11.19 -9.32 -18.43
C ASP A 241 -10.48 -10.60 -18.97
N GLY A 242 -10.69 -11.75 -18.33
CA GLY A 242 -10.06 -13.02 -18.66
C GLY A 242 -8.60 -13.22 -18.22
N VAL A 243 -7.96 -12.26 -17.52
CA VAL A 243 -6.56 -12.36 -17.07
C VAL A 243 -6.33 -13.63 -16.24
N TRP A 244 -7.31 -13.96 -15.40
CA TRP A 244 -7.23 -15.10 -14.47
C TRP A 244 -8.03 -16.32 -14.92
N ALA A 245 -8.48 -16.38 -16.18
CA ALA A 245 -9.39 -17.41 -16.66
C ALA A 245 -8.86 -18.84 -16.43
N ALA A 246 -7.56 -19.07 -16.60
CA ALA A 246 -6.95 -20.37 -16.36
C ALA A 246 -7.00 -20.78 -14.88
N LEU A 247 -6.66 -19.87 -13.96
CA LEU A 247 -6.68 -20.12 -12.52
C LEU A 247 -8.12 -20.33 -12.01
N LEU A 248 -9.07 -19.55 -12.52
CA LEU A 248 -10.49 -19.70 -12.22
C LEU A 248 -11.04 -21.06 -12.69
N GLN A 249 -10.72 -21.46 -13.92
CA GLN A 249 -11.14 -22.78 -14.45
C GLN A 249 -10.53 -23.94 -13.67
N ALA A 250 -9.29 -23.78 -13.19
CA ALA A 250 -8.62 -24.77 -12.37
C ALA A 250 -9.10 -24.78 -10.90
N GLY A 251 -9.96 -23.84 -10.49
CA GLY A 251 -10.46 -23.73 -9.11
C GLY A 251 -9.39 -23.35 -8.09
N VAL A 252 -8.26 -22.81 -8.53
CA VAL A 252 -7.08 -22.54 -7.68
C VAL A 252 -7.37 -21.48 -6.62
N LEU A 253 -8.17 -20.46 -6.98
CA LEU A 253 -8.57 -19.37 -6.08
C LEU A 253 -9.78 -19.72 -5.21
N HIS A 254 -10.44 -20.85 -5.46
CA HIS A 254 -11.61 -21.24 -4.68
C HIS A 254 -11.21 -21.77 -3.30
N PRO A 255 -11.81 -21.30 -2.19
CA PRO A 255 -11.52 -21.83 -0.86
C PRO A 255 -11.97 -23.29 -0.71
N GLY A 256 -11.11 -24.15 -0.14
CA GLY A 256 -11.50 -25.52 0.23
C GLY A 256 -11.60 -26.54 -0.91
N ALA A 257 -10.97 -26.25 -2.05
CA ALA A 257 -10.69 -27.25 -3.10
C ALA A 257 -9.57 -28.21 -2.70
#